data_AF-A0A7X8Z0G3-F1
#
_entry.id   AF-A0A7X8Z0G3-F1
#
_cell.length_a   1.000
_cell.length_b   1.000
_cell.length_c   1.000
_cell.angle_alpha   90.00
_cell.angle_beta   90.00
_cell.angle_gamma   90.00
#
_symmetry.space_group_name_H-M   'P 1'
#
loop_
_entity.id
_entity.type
_entity.pdbx_description
1 polymer ?
#
loop_
_entity_poly.entity_id
_entity_poly.type
_entity_poly.pdbx_seq_one_letter_code
_entity_poly.pdbx_strand_id
1 'polypeptide(L)'
;MHAKQRGLIGVGGVLFSLFCTACSPIEVGMIEQDRFATISHRQLPGNRIGYRFHEHEPIIYGPVPSDLVEAGIEPTEVDRLEQVYSTRPKVVRYVVDLSHQEGWAPQQWTFYLAPTRDGVDLLLIIETQATGLNNYYGIQQCFRLTGETNAAWRHAVALTPAFSEFDLWAEEAKNNAPRTSLSYVLRTDVWEPLPPKHETVGARTPHGVEIDSMMTGGRLEKMPLVGPYNAEMGASIDSGLVSRVNREKTWVCGIYWERTSHVTNHHPADCLHSIVNIGGLPPYGKRAIRGKIYWFSGSLDDLIRRWKRDFSGVPY
;
A
#
# COMPACT_ATOMS: atom_id res chain seq x y z
N MET A 1 37.77 30.33 60.60
CA MET A 1 38.62 30.21 59.38
C MET A 1 38.89 28.75 59.12
N HIS A 2 38.95 28.37 57.84
CA HIS A 2 39.18 27.03 57.26
C HIS A 2 37.97 26.10 57.07
N ALA A 3 37.39 26.30 55.89
CA ALA A 3 36.68 25.31 55.10
C ALA A 3 37.57 24.11 54.75
N LYS A 4 36.98 22.91 54.68
CA LYS A 4 37.52 21.79 53.89
C LYS A 4 36.41 21.13 53.08
N GLN A 5 36.75 20.96 51.81
CA GLN A 5 35.99 20.45 50.67
C GLN A 5 35.18 19.18 50.96
N ARG A 6 33.92 19.17 50.53
CA ARG A 6 33.19 17.96 50.17
C ARG A 6 33.09 17.89 48.65
N GLY A 7 33.63 16.81 48.08
CA GLY A 7 33.57 16.53 46.65
C GLY A 7 32.14 16.24 46.20
N LEU A 8 31.72 16.90 45.12
CA LEU A 8 30.61 16.45 44.29
C LEU A 8 31.11 15.28 43.44
N ILE A 9 30.49 14.11 43.60
CA ILE A 9 30.56 13.03 42.61
C ILE A 9 29.56 13.39 41.52
N GLY A 10 30.08 13.53 40.31
CA GLY A 10 29.35 13.96 39.13
C GLY A 10 28.50 12.88 38.48
N VAL A 11 27.42 13.38 37.87
CA VAL A 11 26.86 13.00 36.57
C VAL A 11 26.47 11.52 36.39
N GLY A 12 25.22 11.23 36.72
CA GLY A 12 24.47 10.12 36.11
C GLY A 12 24.28 10.40 34.62
N GLY A 13 25.18 9.83 33.81
CA GLY A 13 25.01 9.77 32.37
C GLY A 13 23.84 8.85 32.04
N VAL A 14 22.71 9.44 31.67
CA VAL A 14 21.66 8.75 30.92
C VAL A 14 22.31 8.30 29.63
N LEU A 15 22.47 6.98 29.45
CA LEU A 15 22.77 6.38 28.16
C LEU A 15 21.61 6.70 27.22
N PHE A 16 21.70 7.84 26.53
CA PHE A 16 21.03 7.99 25.25
C PHE A 16 21.64 6.93 24.35
N SER A 17 20.89 5.87 24.12
CA SER A 17 21.14 4.98 23.01
C SER A 17 21.11 5.84 21.75
N LEU A 18 22.30 6.21 21.28
CA LEU A 18 22.53 6.56 19.89
C LEU A 18 22.22 5.30 19.08
N PHE A 19 20.93 5.03 18.87
CA PHE A 19 20.52 4.33 17.66
C PHE A 19 20.97 5.24 16.53
N CYS A 20 22.15 4.96 16.01
CA CYS A 20 22.54 5.34 14.68
C CYS A 20 21.34 4.96 13.81
N THR A 21 20.54 5.95 13.38
CA THR A 21 19.44 5.76 12.45
C THR A 21 20.10 5.27 11.18
N ALA A 22 20.27 3.95 11.09
CA ALA A 22 20.86 3.29 9.95
C ALA A 22 20.08 3.77 8.73
N CYS A 23 20.76 4.49 7.84
CA CYS A 23 20.17 5.03 6.63
C CYS A 23 19.30 3.96 5.98
N SER A 24 18.01 4.27 5.74
CA SER A 24 17.09 3.38 5.02
C SER A 24 17.80 2.78 3.79
N PRO A 25 17.68 1.47 3.52
CA PRO A 25 18.21 0.86 2.32
C PRO A 25 17.36 1.21 1.08
N ILE A 26 16.23 1.89 1.28
CA ILE A 26 15.26 2.24 0.26
C ILE A 26 15.55 3.63 -0.31
N GLU A 27 15.46 3.73 -1.62
CA GLU A 27 15.45 5.01 -2.34
C GLU A 27 14.14 5.10 -3.12
N VAL A 28 13.53 6.28 -3.10
CA VAL A 28 12.28 6.58 -3.82
C VAL A 28 12.58 7.67 -4.84
N GLY A 29 12.33 7.37 -6.11
CA GLY A 29 12.36 8.31 -7.23
C GLY A 29 10.96 8.52 -7.81
N MET A 30 10.79 9.55 -8.63
CA MET A 30 9.52 9.87 -9.29
C MET A 30 9.68 9.86 -10.81
N ILE A 31 8.71 9.29 -11.51
CA ILE A 31 8.52 9.42 -12.96
C ILE A 31 7.23 10.20 -13.14
N GLU A 32 7.34 11.53 -13.18
CA GLU A 32 6.19 12.45 -13.13
C GLU A 32 5.25 12.26 -14.33
N GLN A 33 5.80 12.05 -15.53
CA GLN A 33 5.05 11.90 -16.78
C GLN A 33 4.04 10.75 -16.71
N ASP A 34 4.39 9.67 -16.01
CA ASP A 34 3.60 8.44 -15.95
C ASP A 34 2.88 8.24 -14.60
N ARG A 35 2.97 9.23 -13.69
CA ARG A 35 2.40 9.17 -12.33
C ARG A 35 2.89 7.94 -11.54
N PHE A 36 4.19 7.66 -11.59
CA PHE A 36 4.82 6.58 -10.82
C PHE A 36 5.83 7.09 -9.81
N ALA A 37 5.85 6.44 -8.65
CA ALA A 37 7.07 6.33 -7.86
C ALA A 37 7.86 5.09 -8.31
N THR A 38 9.18 5.19 -8.28
CA THR A 38 10.08 4.06 -8.42
C THR A 38 10.81 3.84 -7.12
N ILE A 39 10.89 2.60 -6.66
CA ILE A 39 11.45 2.26 -5.36
C ILE A 39 12.57 1.27 -5.62
N SER A 40 13.77 1.53 -5.11
CA SER A 40 14.92 0.61 -5.19
C SER A 40 15.38 0.21 -3.79
N HIS A 41 16.05 -0.95 -3.70
CA HIS A 41 16.57 -1.48 -2.44
C HIS A 41 18.06 -1.77 -2.56
N ARG A 42 18.91 -1.03 -1.84
CA ARG A 42 20.39 -1.12 -1.97
C ARG A 42 20.96 -2.51 -1.64
N GLN A 43 20.28 -3.27 -0.78
CA GLN A 43 20.69 -4.65 -0.43
C GLN A 43 20.14 -5.72 -1.37
N LEU A 44 19.29 -5.35 -2.34
CA LEU A 44 18.80 -6.25 -3.38
C LEU A 44 18.98 -5.55 -4.75
N PRO A 45 20.23 -5.34 -5.18
CA PRO A 45 20.53 -4.57 -6.39
C PRO A 45 19.91 -5.23 -7.63
N GLY A 46 19.71 -4.43 -8.69
CA GLY A 46 19.05 -4.88 -9.91
C GLY A 46 17.52 -5.02 -9.81
N ASN A 47 16.94 -4.74 -8.64
CA ASN A 47 15.50 -4.74 -8.43
C ASN A 47 14.99 -3.30 -8.16
N ARG A 48 13.93 -2.91 -8.87
CA ARG A 48 13.21 -1.64 -8.75
C ARG A 48 11.71 -1.86 -8.94
N ILE A 49 10.94 -1.51 -7.92
CA ILE A 49 9.47 -1.61 -7.94
C ILE A 49 8.89 -0.34 -8.51
N GLY A 50 7.80 -0.46 -9.27
CA GLY A 50 7.00 0.68 -9.71
C GLY A 50 5.72 0.80 -8.88
N TYR A 51 5.36 2.01 -8.46
CA TYR A 51 4.14 2.28 -7.72
C TYR A 51 3.32 3.38 -8.41
N ARG A 52 2.16 3.03 -8.96
CA ARG A 52 1.22 3.98 -9.59
C ARG A 52 0.20 4.45 -8.56
N PHE A 53 0.03 5.75 -8.45
CA PHE A 53 -0.84 6.38 -7.46
C PHE A 53 -2.34 6.15 -7.70
N HIS A 54 -2.75 6.01 -8.97
CA HIS A 54 -4.05 5.49 -9.38
C HIS A 54 -3.95 5.00 -10.82
N GLU A 55 -4.78 4.04 -11.20
CA GLU A 55 -4.73 3.44 -12.54
C GLU A 55 -5.99 3.67 -13.39
N HIS A 56 -7.14 3.86 -12.74
CA HIS A 56 -8.45 3.94 -13.40
C HIS A 56 -9.38 4.88 -12.66
N GLU A 57 -10.52 5.16 -13.29
CA GLU A 57 -11.65 5.84 -12.64
C GLU A 57 -12.11 5.12 -11.36
N PRO A 58 -12.65 5.88 -10.39
CA PRO A 58 -13.03 5.34 -9.10
C PRO A 58 -14.32 4.50 -9.18
N ILE A 59 -14.41 3.50 -8.31
CA ILE A 59 -15.67 2.78 -8.09
C ILE A 59 -16.47 3.55 -7.05
N ILE A 60 -17.65 4.05 -7.43
CA ILE A 60 -18.45 4.97 -6.62
C ILE A 60 -19.73 4.30 -6.14
N TYR A 61 -20.03 4.39 -4.84
CA TYR A 61 -21.29 3.92 -4.26
C TYR A 61 -21.67 4.66 -2.96
N GLY A 62 -22.97 4.80 -2.71
CA GLY A 62 -23.53 5.41 -1.50
C GLY A 62 -23.65 6.94 -1.56
N PRO A 63 -24.23 7.59 -0.55
CA PRO A 63 -24.33 9.05 -0.48
C PRO A 63 -22.99 9.71 -0.11
N VAL A 64 -22.89 11.02 -0.34
CA VAL A 64 -21.83 11.86 0.24
C VAL A 64 -22.28 12.27 1.64
N PRO A 65 -21.44 12.12 2.69
CA PRO A 65 -21.80 12.55 4.04
C PRO A 65 -21.97 14.07 4.09
N SER A 66 -22.84 14.54 4.98
CA SER A 66 -23.18 15.95 5.13
C SER A 66 -22.11 16.76 5.88
N ASP A 67 -21.41 16.12 6.82
CA ASP A 67 -20.36 16.76 7.63
C ASP A 67 -19.25 15.78 8.06
N LEU A 68 -18.27 16.31 8.82
CA LEU A 68 -17.10 15.55 9.29
C LEU A 68 -17.45 14.55 10.40
N VAL A 69 -18.50 14.80 11.17
CA VAL A 69 -18.95 13.92 12.26
C VAL A 69 -19.58 12.67 11.66
N GLU A 70 -20.48 12.84 10.69
CA GLU A 70 -21.06 11.73 9.92
C GLU A 70 -19.97 10.91 9.20
N ALA A 71 -18.94 11.59 8.69
CA ALA A 71 -17.81 10.96 8.03
C ALA A 71 -16.82 10.25 8.97
N GLY A 72 -16.97 10.42 10.31
CA GLY A 72 -16.06 9.89 11.32
C GLY A 72 -14.64 10.43 11.20
N ILE A 73 -14.48 11.71 10.86
CA ILE A 73 -13.19 12.36 10.65
C ILE A 73 -12.87 13.28 11.81
N GLU A 74 -11.69 13.07 12.40
CA GLU A 74 -11.08 13.97 13.40
C GLU A 74 -10.05 14.88 12.70
N PRO A 75 -10.34 16.17 12.44
CA PRO A 75 -9.44 17.05 11.68
C PRO A 75 -8.07 17.21 12.32
N THR A 76 -8.04 17.25 13.66
CA THR A 76 -6.79 17.40 14.43
C THR A 76 -5.84 16.23 14.21
N GLU A 77 -6.36 15.01 14.05
CA GLU A 77 -5.56 13.83 13.76
C GLU A 77 -5.05 13.83 12.32
N VAL A 78 -5.87 14.29 11.37
CA VAL A 78 -5.48 14.44 9.96
C VAL A 78 -4.30 15.40 9.82
N ASP A 79 -4.39 16.59 10.43
CA ASP A 79 -3.31 17.58 10.39
C ASP A 79 -2.05 17.10 11.12
N ARG A 80 -2.22 16.40 12.26
CA ARG A 80 -1.10 15.79 12.98
C ARG A 80 -0.36 14.77 12.13
N LEU A 81 -1.08 13.89 11.43
CA LEU A 81 -0.48 12.89 10.54
C LEU A 81 0.27 13.53 9.38
N GLU A 82 -0.32 14.53 8.73
CA GLU A 82 0.33 15.26 7.64
C GLU A 82 1.63 15.94 8.12
N GLN A 83 1.59 16.62 9.26
CA GLN A 83 2.78 17.27 9.84
C GLN A 83 3.88 16.25 10.20
N VAL A 84 3.49 15.09 10.75
CA VAL A 84 4.44 14.03 11.08
C VAL A 84 5.10 13.48 9.83
N TYR A 85 4.37 13.26 8.74
CA TYR A 85 4.95 12.69 7.51
C TYR A 85 5.77 13.72 6.71
N SER A 86 5.29 14.97 6.62
CA SER A 86 5.95 16.04 5.86
C SER A 86 7.34 16.41 6.40
N THR A 87 7.58 16.13 7.68
CA THR A 87 8.86 16.41 8.35
C THR A 87 9.81 15.21 8.38
N ARG A 88 9.43 14.05 7.82
CA ARG A 88 10.29 12.86 7.84
C ARG A 88 11.52 13.04 6.93
N PRO A 89 12.71 12.56 7.36
CA PRO A 89 13.89 12.58 6.51
C PRO A 89 13.64 11.87 5.18
N LYS A 90 14.04 12.52 4.08
CA LYS A 90 13.96 11.97 2.71
C LYS A 90 12.53 11.63 2.23
N VAL A 91 11.50 12.18 2.88
CA VAL A 91 10.13 12.01 2.40
C VAL A 91 9.98 12.59 0.99
N VAL A 92 9.39 11.82 0.09
CA VAL A 92 8.97 12.30 -1.23
C VAL A 92 7.53 12.74 -1.13
N ARG A 93 7.25 13.97 -1.55
CA ARG A 93 5.89 14.55 -1.62
C ARG A 93 5.45 14.61 -3.08
N TYR A 94 4.28 14.07 -3.38
CA TYR A 94 3.69 14.10 -4.73
C TYR A 94 2.23 14.57 -4.65
N VAL A 95 1.89 15.60 -5.43
CA VAL A 95 0.56 16.22 -5.43
C VAL A 95 -0.15 15.92 -6.74
N VAL A 96 -1.41 15.53 -6.67
CA VAL A 96 -2.28 15.32 -7.83
C VAL A 96 -3.51 16.21 -7.69
N ASP A 97 -3.72 17.08 -8.66
CA ASP A 97 -4.96 17.87 -8.77
C ASP A 97 -5.92 17.15 -9.73
N LEU A 98 -7.09 16.76 -9.21
CA LEU A 98 -8.14 16.06 -9.96
C LEU A 98 -9.36 16.95 -10.22
N SER A 99 -9.27 18.26 -9.93
CA SER A 99 -10.38 19.22 -10.02
C SER A 99 -11.01 19.33 -11.41
N HIS A 100 -10.24 19.01 -12.44
CA HIS A 100 -10.65 19.12 -13.84
C HIS A 100 -10.55 17.80 -14.59
N GLN A 101 -10.36 16.68 -13.88
CA GLN A 101 -10.24 15.36 -14.50
C GLN A 101 -11.64 14.75 -14.71
N GLU A 102 -11.96 14.42 -15.96
CA GLU A 102 -13.22 13.76 -16.31
C GLU A 102 -13.37 12.42 -15.56
N GLY A 103 -14.58 12.13 -15.06
CA GLY A 103 -14.87 10.94 -14.25
C GLY A 103 -14.52 11.09 -12.76
N TRP A 104 -13.95 12.22 -12.34
CA TRP A 104 -13.56 12.47 -10.95
C TRP A 104 -14.37 13.59 -10.30
N ALA A 105 -14.67 13.42 -9.01
CA ALA A 105 -15.17 14.51 -8.20
C ALA A 105 -14.01 15.49 -7.91
N PRO A 106 -14.23 16.82 -7.91
CA PRO A 106 -13.16 17.78 -7.69
C PRO A 106 -12.47 17.61 -6.32
N GLN A 107 -11.18 17.31 -6.37
CA GLN A 107 -10.37 17.00 -5.19
C GLN A 107 -8.87 17.15 -5.49
N GLN A 108 -8.07 17.24 -4.42
CA GLN A 108 -6.61 17.21 -4.47
C GLN A 108 -6.09 16.09 -3.59
N TRP A 109 -5.05 15.39 -4.08
CA TRP A 109 -4.35 14.36 -3.32
C TRP A 109 -2.91 14.78 -3.06
N THR A 110 -2.43 14.54 -1.85
CA THR A 110 -1.01 14.62 -1.53
C THR A 110 -0.53 13.28 -0.98
N PHE A 111 0.40 12.65 -1.69
CA PHE A 111 1.10 11.46 -1.24
C PHE A 111 2.42 11.84 -0.56
N TYR A 112 2.68 11.21 0.59
CA TYR A 112 3.98 11.21 1.26
C TYR A 112 4.52 9.79 1.23
N LEU A 113 5.73 9.63 0.69
CA LEU A 113 6.45 8.36 0.64
C LEU A 113 7.72 8.54 1.47
N ALA A 114 7.73 8.00 2.68
CA ALA A 114 8.83 8.13 3.62
C ALA A 114 9.64 6.82 3.68
N PRO A 115 10.87 6.78 3.13
CA PRO A 115 11.71 5.60 3.19
C PRO A 115 12.02 5.20 4.63
N THR A 116 11.81 3.93 4.97
CA THR A 116 12.10 3.34 6.27
C THR A 116 13.07 2.17 6.13
N ARG A 117 13.50 1.57 7.24
CA ARG A 117 14.43 0.44 7.21
C ARG A 117 13.87 -0.78 6.48
N ASP A 118 12.55 -0.95 6.50
CA ASP A 118 11.86 -2.14 6.01
C ASP A 118 10.85 -1.84 4.89
N GLY A 119 10.99 -0.69 4.23
CA GLY A 119 10.18 -0.32 3.08
C GLY A 119 9.92 1.19 3.01
N VAL A 120 8.68 1.56 2.74
CA VAL A 120 8.23 2.94 2.59
C VAL A 120 6.93 3.11 3.38
N ASP A 121 6.93 3.97 4.38
CA ASP A 121 5.71 4.39 5.04
C ASP A 121 4.97 5.37 4.11
N LEU A 122 3.66 5.17 3.96
CA LEU A 122 2.83 5.95 3.04
C LEU A 122 1.78 6.74 3.81
N LEU A 123 1.50 7.94 3.34
CA LEU A 123 0.34 8.73 3.74
C LEU A 123 -0.30 9.32 2.49
N LEU A 124 -1.61 9.17 2.36
CA LEU A 124 -2.42 9.86 1.37
C LEU A 124 -3.32 10.86 2.10
N ILE A 125 -3.14 12.14 1.80
CA ILE A 125 -4.06 13.22 2.17
C ILE A 125 -5.01 13.46 0.99
N ILE A 126 -6.31 13.46 1.27
CA ILE A 126 -7.37 13.77 0.32
C ILE A 126 -8.09 15.02 0.80
N GLU A 127 -8.20 16.02 -0.07
CA GLU A 127 -8.96 17.25 0.15
C GLU A 127 -10.04 17.39 -0.92
N THR A 128 -11.30 17.46 -0.50
CA THR A 128 -12.43 17.67 -1.42
C THR A 128 -12.71 19.15 -1.61
N GLN A 129 -13.39 19.47 -2.72
CA GLN A 129 -14.00 20.79 -2.91
C GLN A 129 -15.51 20.72 -2.60
N ALA A 130 -16.32 21.50 -3.30
CA ALA A 130 -17.75 21.67 -3.04
C ALA A 130 -18.59 20.38 -3.15
N THR A 131 -18.09 19.32 -3.80
CA THR A 131 -18.87 18.10 -4.06
C THR A 131 -18.76 17.04 -2.96
N GLY A 132 -17.61 16.91 -2.30
CA GLY A 132 -17.33 15.75 -1.43
C GLY A 132 -17.14 14.44 -2.20
N LEU A 133 -17.05 13.32 -1.48
CA LEU A 133 -16.92 11.94 -1.99
C LEU A 133 -17.93 11.02 -1.33
N ASN A 134 -18.56 10.16 -2.14
CA ASN A 134 -19.51 9.14 -1.70
C ASN A 134 -18.88 8.19 -0.67
N ASN A 135 -19.70 7.55 0.17
CA ASN A 135 -19.28 6.61 1.22
C ASN A 135 -18.27 5.56 0.72
N TYR A 136 -18.46 5.08 -0.51
CA TYR A 136 -17.46 4.33 -1.23
C TYR A 136 -16.97 5.12 -2.45
N TYR A 137 -15.67 5.40 -2.45
CA TYR A 137 -14.94 5.99 -3.56
C TYR A 137 -13.62 5.20 -3.67
N GLY A 138 -13.70 4.05 -4.32
CA GLY A 138 -12.62 3.08 -4.40
C GLY A 138 -11.62 3.44 -5.49
N ILE A 139 -10.38 3.76 -5.13
CA ILE A 139 -9.30 4.02 -6.07
C ILE A 139 -8.37 2.81 -6.15
N GLN A 140 -7.96 2.44 -7.35
CA GLN A 140 -7.05 1.32 -7.55
C GLN A 140 -5.61 1.82 -7.68
N GLN A 141 -4.76 1.40 -6.74
CA GLN A 141 -3.32 1.63 -6.78
C GLN A 141 -2.61 0.43 -7.39
N CYS A 142 -1.51 0.67 -8.10
CA CYS A 142 -0.82 -0.38 -8.85
C CYS A 142 0.61 -0.56 -8.34
N PHE A 143 0.91 -1.74 -7.81
CA PHE A 143 2.21 -2.14 -7.30
C PHE A 143 2.87 -3.11 -8.29
N ARG A 144 3.72 -2.56 -9.16
CA ARG A 144 4.28 -3.24 -10.33
C ARG A 144 5.58 -3.96 -10.00
N LEU A 145 5.61 -5.24 -10.33
CA LEU A 145 6.70 -6.17 -10.03
C LEU A 145 7.09 -6.94 -11.31
N THR A 146 7.55 -6.19 -12.31
CA THR A 146 7.96 -6.68 -13.64
C THR A 146 9.25 -7.52 -13.55
N GLY A 147 9.53 -8.37 -14.54
CA GLY A 147 10.84 -9.02 -14.72
C GLY A 147 11.38 -8.91 -16.14
N GLU A 148 12.48 -9.62 -16.41
CA GLU A 148 13.25 -9.50 -17.65
C GLU A 148 12.50 -10.00 -18.88
N THR A 149 11.56 -10.94 -18.72
CA THR A 149 10.82 -11.52 -19.85
C THR A 149 9.59 -10.70 -20.22
N ASN A 150 9.36 -9.54 -19.59
CA ASN A 150 8.22 -8.68 -19.88
C ASN A 150 8.56 -7.64 -20.98
N ALA A 151 7.58 -6.84 -21.38
CA ALA A 151 7.77 -5.83 -22.43
C ALA A 151 8.76 -4.73 -22.00
N ALA A 152 9.70 -4.38 -22.88
CA ALA A 152 10.81 -3.47 -22.57
C ALA A 152 10.38 -2.10 -22.01
N TRP A 153 9.25 -1.54 -22.46
CA TRP A 153 8.74 -0.26 -21.95
C TRP A 153 8.41 -0.32 -20.45
N ARG A 154 8.04 -1.50 -19.92
CA ARG A 154 7.74 -1.69 -18.50
C ARG A 154 8.97 -1.62 -17.63
N HIS A 155 10.15 -1.95 -18.19
CA HIS A 155 11.43 -1.89 -17.47
C HIS A 155 11.76 -0.47 -17.03
N ALA A 156 11.29 0.55 -17.75
CA ALA A 156 11.46 1.95 -17.34
C ALA A 156 10.79 2.23 -15.99
N VAL A 157 9.62 1.64 -15.76
CA VAL A 157 8.83 1.83 -14.54
C VAL A 157 9.22 0.86 -13.43
N ALA A 158 9.36 -0.43 -13.74
CA ALA A 158 9.67 -1.47 -12.78
C ALA A 158 10.54 -2.56 -13.43
N LEU A 159 11.52 -3.06 -12.70
CA LEU A 159 12.33 -4.21 -13.05
C LEU A 159 12.74 -4.91 -11.76
N THR A 160 12.05 -6.00 -11.42
CA THR A 160 12.19 -6.78 -10.18
C THR A 160 12.26 -8.28 -10.48
N PRO A 161 13.32 -8.76 -11.14
CA PRO A 161 13.43 -10.17 -11.52
C PRO A 161 13.27 -11.14 -10.33
N ALA A 162 13.72 -10.72 -9.13
CA ALA A 162 13.62 -11.53 -7.92
C ALA A 162 12.16 -11.86 -7.53
N PHE A 163 11.20 -11.02 -7.93
CA PHE A 163 9.78 -11.16 -7.61
C PHE A 163 8.92 -11.36 -8.86
N SER A 164 9.52 -11.61 -10.03
CA SER A 164 8.79 -11.68 -11.29
C SER A 164 8.15 -13.07 -11.49
N GLU A 165 6.83 -13.11 -11.47
CA GLU A 165 6.10 -14.30 -11.91
C GLU A 165 6.15 -14.50 -13.42
N PHE A 166 6.40 -13.44 -14.20
CA PHE A 166 6.66 -13.58 -15.64
C PHE A 166 7.89 -14.45 -15.89
N ASP A 167 8.99 -14.12 -15.20
CA ASP A 167 10.26 -14.81 -15.37
C ASP A 167 10.15 -16.24 -14.81
N LEU A 168 9.44 -16.40 -13.68
CA LEU A 168 9.12 -17.71 -13.10
C LEU A 168 8.30 -18.59 -14.05
N TRP A 169 7.18 -18.11 -14.58
CA TRP A 169 6.32 -18.91 -15.44
C TRP A 169 6.97 -19.20 -16.79
N ALA A 170 7.80 -18.28 -17.30
CA ALA A 170 8.59 -18.53 -18.50
C ALA A 170 9.58 -19.69 -18.31
N GLU A 171 10.18 -19.82 -17.13
CA GLU A 171 11.05 -20.93 -16.78
C GLU A 171 10.26 -22.22 -16.51
N GLU A 172 9.18 -22.16 -15.74
CA GLU A 172 8.30 -23.30 -15.47
C GLU A 172 7.75 -23.89 -16.77
N ALA A 173 7.35 -23.04 -17.72
CA ALA A 173 6.90 -23.49 -19.04
C ALA A 173 7.99 -24.23 -19.83
N LYS A 174 9.25 -23.77 -19.79
CA LYS A 174 10.39 -24.46 -20.44
C LYS A 174 10.65 -25.84 -19.82
N ASN A 175 10.39 -25.97 -18.52
CA ASN A 175 10.62 -27.19 -17.76
C ASN A 175 9.37 -28.09 -17.64
N ASN A 176 8.26 -27.72 -18.28
CA ASN A 176 6.96 -28.37 -18.13
C ASN A 176 6.51 -28.54 -16.66
N ALA A 177 6.84 -27.54 -15.83
CA ALA A 177 6.48 -27.49 -14.42
C ALA A 177 5.12 -26.79 -14.23
N PRO A 178 4.36 -27.13 -13.16
CA PRO A 178 3.15 -26.41 -12.81
C PRO A 178 3.47 -24.96 -12.45
N ARG A 179 2.51 -24.05 -12.69
CA ARG A 179 2.69 -22.64 -12.36
C ARG A 179 2.67 -22.40 -10.86
N THR A 180 3.56 -21.56 -10.39
CA THR A 180 3.63 -21.16 -8.99
C THR A 180 3.25 -19.69 -8.82
N SER A 181 2.45 -19.39 -7.79
CA SER A 181 2.20 -18.01 -7.38
C SER A 181 3.24 -17.58 -6.34
N LEU A 182 3.84 -16.41 -6.59
CA LEU A 182 4.68 -15.73 -5.61
C LEU A 182 3.86 -14.79 -4.73
N SER A 183 2.57 -14.63 -5.01
CA SER A 183 1.69 -13.72 -4.30
C SER A 183 0.81 -14.37 -3.25
N TYR A 184 0.75 -13.74 -2.09
CA TYR A 184 0.10 -14.27 -0.90
C TYR A 184 -0.83 -13.25 -0.27
N VAL A 185 -1.91 -13.75 0.30
CA VAL A 185 -2.87 -13.01 1.13
C VAL A 185 -3.09 -13.74 2.45
N LEU A 186 -3.64 -13.05 3.45
CA LEU A 186 -3.99 -13.64 4.74
C LEU A 186 -5.45 -14.11 4.78
N ARG A 187 -5.65 -15.36 5.20
CA ARG A 187 -6.97 -15.91 5.57
C ARG A 187 -6.86 -16.60 6.90
N THR A 188 -7.68 -16.20 7.86
CA THR A 188 -7.66 -16.73 9.22
C THR A 188 -6.23 -16.76 9.82
N ASP A 189 -5.48 -15.66 9.65
CA ASP A 189 -4.07 -15.49 10.04
C ASP A 189 -3.07 -16.45 9.34
N VAL A 190 -3.48 -17.14 8.27
CA VAL A 190 -2.64 -18.03 7.48
C VAL A 190 -2.34 -17.42 6.12
N TRP A 191 -1.08 -17.45 5.71
CA TRP A 191 -0.66 -17.02 4.38
C TRP A 191 -1.06 -18.06 3.33
N GLU A 192 -1.93 -17.66 2.41
CA GLU A 192 -2.36 -18.47 1.29
C GLU A 192 -1.92 -17.85 -0.04
N PRO A 193 -1.40 -18.65 -0.99
CA PRO A 193 -1.07 -18.15 -2.32
C PRO A 193 -2.34 -17.81 -3.10
N LEU A 194 -2.30 -16.72 -3.87
CA LEU A 194 -3.32 -16.44 -4.88
C LEU A 194 -3.23 -17.47 -6.02
N PRO A 195 -4.35 -17.89 -6.65
CA PRO A 195 -4.32 -18.91 -7.70
C PRO A 195 -3.43 -18.52 -8.90
N PRO A 196 -2.47 -19.37 -9.31
CA PRO A 196 -1.53 -19.06 -10.41
C PRO A 196 -2.15 -19.29 -11.80
N LYS A 197 -3.13 -18.46 -12.16
CA LYS A 197 -3.85 -18.54 -13.45
C LYS A 197 -3.74 -17.23 -14.23
N HIS A 198 -4.04 -17.22 -15.53
CA HIS A 198 -3.87 -16.02 -16.36
C HIS A 198 -4.93 -14.95 -16.10
N GLU A 199 -6.10 -15.37 -15.66
CA GLU A 199 -7.18 -14.46 -15.30
C GLU A 199 -6.80 -13.63 -14.07
N THR A 200 -7.17 -12.35 -14.07
CA THR A 200 -7.02 -11.50 -12.89
C THR A 200 -7.82 -12.11 -11.74
N VAL A 201 -7.17 -12.27 -10.58
CA VAL A 201 -7.82 -12.76 -9.36
C VAL A 201 -7.89 -11.65 -8.33
N GLY A 202 -8.85 -11.73 -7.43
CA GLY A 202 -8.89 -10.84 -6.29
C GLY A 202 -9.60 -11.43 -5.10
N ALA A 203 -9.58 -10.68 -4.01
CA ALA A 203 -10.25 -11.04 -2.78
C ALA A 203 -10.78 -9.79 -2.07
N ARG A 204 -11.88 -9.98 -1.35
CA ARG A 204 -12.52 -8.98 -0.51
C ARG A 204 -11.89 -8.97 0.87
N THR A 205 -11.55 -7.80 1.38
CA THR A 205 -11.33 -7.60 2.82
C THR A 205 -12.69 -7.60 3.55
N PRO A 206 -12.73 -7.58 4.90
CA PRO A 206 -14.00 -7.42 5.63
C PRO A 206 -14.76 -6.16 5.17
N HIS A 207 -14.04 -5.04 5.03
CA HIS A 207 -14.57 -3.80 4.48
C HIS A 207 -15.12 -3.96 3.04
N GLY A 208 -14.44 -4.71 2.18
CA GLY A 208 -14.93 -5.04 0.84
C GLY A 208 -16.21 -5.87 0.86
N VAL A 209 -16.30 -6.86 1.76
CA VAL A 209 -17.52 -7.66 1.95
C VAL A 209 -18.70 -6.78 2.34
N GLU A 210 -18.50 -5.82 3.25
CA GLU A 210 -19.55 -4.89 3.66
C GLU A 210 -20.03 -4.02 2.50
N ILE A 211 -19.11 -3.40 1.76
CA ILE A 211 -19.41 -2.56 0.60
C ILE A 211 -20.19 -3.35 -0.46
N ASP A 212 -19.68 -4.51 -0.82
CA ASP A 212 -20.27 -5.36 -1.85
C ASP A 212 -21.65 -5.89 -1.42
N SER A 213 -21.82 -6.18 -0.13
CA SER A 213 -23.11 -6.56 0.44
C SER A 213 -24.11 -5.41 0.34
N MET A 214 -23.71 -4.17 0.64
CA MET A 214 -24.58 -3.01 0.45
C MET A 214 -24.97 -2.83 -1.03
N MET A 215 -23.99 -2.91 -1.94
CA MET A 215 -24.21 -2.75 -3.39
C MET A 215 -25.15 -3.79 -3.99
N THR A 216 -25.12 -5.02 -3.47
CA THR A 216 -25.85 -6.16 -4.03
C THR A 216 -27.14 -6.51 -3.27
N GLY A 217 -27.41 -5.83 -2.15
CA GLY A 217 -28.49 -6.18 -1.22
C GLY A 217 -28.25 -7.52 -0.53
N GLY A 218 -27.01 -7.76 -0.09
CA GLY A 218 -26.56 -8.96 0.62
C GLY A 218 -26.22 -10.15 -0.29
N ARG A 219 -26.14 -9.94 -1.60
CA ARG A 219 -25.99 -11.00 -2.62
C ARG A 219 -24.63 -10.92 -3.31
N LEU A 220 -23.59 -11.28 -2.57
CA LEU A 220 -22.19 -11.23 -3.04
C LEU A 220 -21.95 -12.03 -4.32
N GLU A 221 -22.72 -13.09 -4.56
CA GLU A 221 -22.68 -13.89 -5.79
C GLU A 221 -23.03 -13.09 -7.05
N LYS A 222 -23.71 -11.94 -6.90
CA LYS A 222 -24.02 -11.03 -8.00
C LYS A 222 -22.85 -10.13 -8.39
N MET A 223 -21.76 -10.14 -7.64
CA MET A 223 -20.54 -9.42 -7.98
C MET A 223 -19.35 -10.39 -8.05
N PRO A 224 -19.31 -11.28 -9.06
CA PRO A 224 -18.22 -12.25 -9.20
C PRO A 224 -16.90 -11.60 -9.60
N LEU A 225 -16.95 -10.36 -10.13
CA LEU A 225 -15.82 -9.61 -10.67
C LEU A 225 -15.73 -8.24 -9.99
N VAL A 226 -14.51 -7.73 -9.80
CA VAL A 226 -14.32 -6.35 -9.31
C VAL A 226 -13.34 -5.55 -10.17
N GLY A 227 -13.64 -4.27 -10.27
CA GLY A 227 -12.76 -3.27 -10.86
C GLY A 227 -12.56 -3.41 -12.37
N PRO A 228 -11.73 -2.54 -12.94
CA PRO A 228 -11.53 -2.40 -14.39
C PRO A 228 -10.87 -3.62 -15.04
N TYR A 229 -10.18 -4.44 -14.24
CA TYR A 229 -9.54 -5.67 -14.71
C TYR A 229 -10.44 -6.90 -14.60
N ASN A 230 -11.71 -6.74 -14.18
CA ASN A 230 -12.65 -7.84 -13.99
C ASN A 230 -12.03 -8.95 -13.14
N ALA A 231 -11.44 -8.58 -12.00
CA ALA A 231 -10.75 -9.56 -11.16
C ALA A 231 -11.76 -10.55 -10.58
N GLU A 232 -11.54 -11.83 -10.81
CA GLU A 232 -12.39 -12.90 -10.27
C GLU A 232 -12.23 -13.00 -8.76
N MET A 233 -13.34 -12.82 -8.05
CA MET A 233 -13.35 -12.84 -6.60
C MET A 233 -13.24 -14.27 -6.05
N GLY A 234 -12.14 -14.53 -5.36
CA GLY A 234 -11.97 -15.71 -4.52
C GLY A 234 -12.58 -15.54 -3.14
N ALA A 235 -12.18 -16.41 -2.21
CA ALA A 235 -12.52 -16.29 -0.79
C ALA A 235 -12.11 -14.93 -0.21
N SER A 236 -12.80 -14.48 0.83
CA SER A 236 -12.44 -13.26 1.57
C SER A 236 -11.11 -13.41 2.33
N ILE A 237 -10.43 -12.29 2.54
CA ILE A 237 -9.16 -12.18 3.27
C ILE A 237 -9.37 -11.41 4.57
N ASP A 238 -8.42 -11.54 5.49
CA ASP A 238 -8.50 -10.91 6.81
C ASP A 238 -8.29 -9.39 6.75
N SER A 239 -7.48 -8.92 5.80
CA SER A 239 -7.10 -7.52 5.68
C SER A 239 -6.60 -7.18 4.28
N GLY A 240 -6.36 -5.89 4.01
CA GLY A 240 -5.76 -5.42 2.76
C GLY A 240 -4.27 -5.75 2.57
N LEU A 241 -3.64 -6.49 3.50
CA LEU A 241 -2.22 -6.82 3.40
C LEU A 241 -2.03 -7.92 2.34
N VAL A 242 -1.35 -7.57 1.26
CA VAL A 242 -0.98 -8.50 0.19
C VAL A 242 0.53 -8.48 0.00
N SER A 243 1.10 -9.65 -0.31
CA SER A 243 2.54 -9.82 -0.41
C SER A 243 2.96 -10.52 -1.70
N ARG A 244 4.21 -10.28 -2.09
CA ARG A 244 5.01 -11.10 -2.97
C ARG A 244 6.30 -11.52 -2.29
N VAL A 245 6.70 -12.77 -2.46
CA VAL A 245 8.00 -13.28 -2.01
C VAL A 245 8.90 -13.56 -3.20
N ASN A 246 10.21 -13.54 -3.00
CA ASN A 246 11.11 -14.12 -4.00
C ASN A 246 10.97 -15.64 -4.03
N ARG A 247 11.55 -16.27 -5.06
CA ARG A 247 11.49 -17.73 -5.27
C ARG A 247 11.99 -18.52 -4.05
N GLU A 248 13.07 -18.05 -3.42
CA GLU A 248 13.66 -18.69 -2.24
C GLU A 248 12.91 -18.38 -0.94
N LYS A 249 11.90 -17.50 -0.97
CA LYS A 249 11.13 -17.03 0.19
C LYS A 249 12.00 -16.41 1.30
N THR A 250 13.10 -15.79 0.91
CA THR A 250 14.08 -15.10 1.77
C THR A 250 13.94 -13.58 1.74
N TRP A 251 13.12 -13.08 0.81
CA TRP A 251 12.76 -11.68 0.64
C TRP A 251 11.26 -11.55 0.53
N VAL A 252 10.74 -10.52 1.18
CA VAL A 252 9.33 -10.19 1.18
C VAL A 252 9.16 -8.78 0.65
N CYS A 253 8.17 -8.64 -0.20
CA CYS A 253 7.62 -7.39 -0.64
C CYS A 253 6.13 -7.38 -0.31
N GLY A 254 5.60 -6.34 0.31
CA GLY A 254 4.19 -6.29 0.68
C GLY A 254 3.64 -4.90 0.52
N ILE A 255 2.32 -4.79 0.39
CA ILE A 255 1.63 -3.50 0.40
C ILE A 255 0.38 -3.61 1.27
N TYR A 256 0.15 -2.58 2.06
CA TYR A 256 -1.05 -2.41 2.85
C TYR A 256 -1.47 -0.95 2.83
N TRP A 257 -2.77 -0.72 2.77
CA TRP A 257 -3.40 0.56 3.03
C TRP A 257 -4.55 0.36 4.02
N GLU A 258 -4.75 1.34 4.89
CA GLU A 258 -6.01 1.44 5.63
C GLU A 258 -7.16 1.56 4.62
N ARG A 259 -8.34 1.03 4.97
CA ARG A 259 -9.55 1.10 4.13
C ARG A 259 -9.42 0.43 2.76
N THR A 260 -8.46 -0.48 2.57
CA THR A 260 -8.47 -1.38 1.40
C THR A 260 -9.75 -2.22 1.42
N SER A 261 -10.58 -2.10 0.40
CA SER A 261 -11.77 -2.93 0.21
C SER A 261 -11.43 -4.23 -0.51
N HIS A 262 -10.52 -4.16 -1.48
CA HIS A 262 -10.16 -5.31 -2.31
C HIS A 262 -8.66 -5.33 -2.57
N VAL A 263 -8.14 -6.54 -2.74
CA VAL A 263 -6.84 -6.75 -3.37
C VAL A 263 -7.05 -7.51 -4.67
N THR A 264 -6.33 -7.12 -5.72
CA THR A 264 -6.36 -7.83 -7.01
C THR A 264 -4.94 -8.10 -7.49
N ASN A 265 -4.79 -9.14 -8.30
CA ASN A 265 -3.52 -9.56 -8.87
C ASN A 265 -3.72 -9.89 -10.34
N HIS A 266 -2.97 -9.23 -11.21
CA HIS A 266 -3.05 -9.42 -12.66
C HIS A 266 -1.90 -10.32 -13.13
N HIS A 267 -2.17 -11.61 -13.23
CA HIS A 267 -1.19 -12.66 -13.52
C HIS A 267 -0.86 -12.84 -15.03
N PRO A 268 0.34 -13.37 -15.37
CA PRO A 268 1.53 -13.43 -14.51
C PRO A 268 1.85 -12.04 -14.00
N ALA A 269 2.18 -11.94 -12.71
CA ALA A 269 1.79 -10.79 -11.91
C ALA A 269 2.49 -9.46 -12.18
N ASP A 270 2.13 -8.88 -13.31
CA ASP A 270 2.45 -7.55 -13.79
C ASP A 270 2.24 -6.49 -12.70
N CYS A 271 1.26 -6.72 -11.83
CA CYS A 271 0.92 -5.85 -10.71
C CYS A 271 0.08 -6.54 -9.61
N LEU A 272 0.36 -6.15 -8.36
CA LEU A 272 -0.57 -6.25 -7.24
C LEU A 272 -1.33 -4.94 -7.11
N HIS A 273 -2.61 -4.99 -6.77
CA HIS A 273 -3.39 -3.78 -6.59
C HIS A 273 -4.14 -3.80 -5.28
N SER A 274 -4.18 -2.63 -4.64
CA SER A 274 -5.06 -2.34 -3.52
C SER A 274 -6.14 -1.40 -4.04
N ILE A 275 -7.41 -1.78 -3.89
CA ILE A 275 -8.54 -0.87 -4.09
C ILE A 275 -8.81 -0.23 -2.73
N VAL A 276 -8.49 1.04 -2.60
CA VAL A 276 -8.55 1.80 -1.33
C VAL A 276 -9.77 2.70 -1.34
N ASN A 277 -10.64 2.57 -0.33
CA ASN A 277 -11.78 3.48 -0.18
C ASN A 277 -11.33 4.83 0.39
N ILE A 278 -11.21 5.84 -0.47
CA ILE A 278 -10.94 7.23 -0.05
C ILE A 278 -12.22 8.02 0.27
N GLY A 279 -13.37 7.40 0.05
CA GLY A 279 -14.70 7.99 0.19
C GLY A 279 -15.16 8.21 1.63
N GLY A 280 -16.40 8.70 1.73
CA GLY A 280 -17.00 9.18 2.97
C GLY A 280 -16.35 10.49 3.39
N LEU A 281 -16.34 11.48 2.51
CA LEU A 281 -15.70 12.77 2.75
C LEU A 281 -16.68 13.89 2.37
N PRO A 282 -17.12 14.76 3.30
CA PRO A 282 -18.06 15.82 2.96
C PRO A 282 -17.41 16.87 2.04
N PRO A 283 -18.18 17.84 1.51
CA PRO A 283 -17.63 19.02 0.85
C PRO A 283 -16.60 19.73 1.72
N TYR A 284 -15.47 20.14 1.12
CA TYR A 284 -14.34 20.80 1.79
C TYR A 284 -13.74 20.00 2.96
N GLY A 285 -13.95 18.69 2.96
CA GLY A 285 -13.40 17.77 3.94
C GLY A 285 -11.96 17.37 3.60
N LYS A 286 -11.23 16.97 4.65
CA LYS A 286 -9.85 16.49 4.54
C LYS A 286 -9.71 15.15 5.27
N ARG A 287 -9.07 14.16 4.63
CA ARG A 287 -8.85 12.82 5.20
C ARG A 287 -7.41 12.40 5.03
N ALA A 288 -6.88 11.73 6.06
CA ALA A 288 -5.61 11.02 6.03
C ALA A 288 -5.87 9.50 5.95
N ILE A 289 -5.17 8.82 5.06
CA ILE A 289 -5.15 7.34 4.97
C ILE A 289 -3.70 6.90 5.03
N ARG A 290 -3.37 6.02 5.98
CA ARG A 290 -2.01 5.48 6.11
C ARG A 290 -1.86 4.21 5.29
N GLY A 291 -0.64 3.98 4.83
CA GLY A 291 -0.26 2.74 4.18
C GLY A 291 1.21 2.44 4.39
N LYS A 292 1.64 1.31 3.87
CA LYS A 292 3.04 0.90 3.88
C LYS A 292 3.32 -0.05 2.74
N ILE A 293 4.41 0.22 2.03
CA ILE A 293 5.09 -0.79 1.21
C ILE A 293 6.17 -1.40 2.11
N TYR A 294 6.16 -2.71 2.25
CA TYR A 294 7.21 -3.47 2.90
C TYR A 294 8.18 -4.00 1.86
N TRP A 295 9.47 -3.91 2.12
CA TRP A 295 10.50 -4.56 1.31
C TRP A 295 11.74 -4.83 2.15
N PHE A 296 11.94 -6.10 2.51
CA PHE A 296 13.05 -6.50 3.38
C PHE A 296 13.37 -7.99 3.24
N SER A 297 14.57 -8.39 3.67
CA SER A 297 14.93 -9.81 3.79
C SER A 297 14.31 -10.42 5.04
N GLY A 298 13.57 -11.52 4.85
CA GLY A 298 12.83 -12.20 5.90
C GLY A 298 11.74 -13.10 5.33
N SER A 299 10.79 -13.46 6.19
CA SER A 299 9.68 -14.36 5.89
C SER A 299 8.32 -13.65 5.91
N LEU A 300 7.29 -14.31 5.41
CA LEU A 300 5.91 -13.83 5.52
C LEU A 300 5.46 -13.68 7.00
N ASP A 301 6.02 -14.47 7.91
CA ASP A 301 5.77 -14.33 9.35
C ASP A 301 6.42 -13.07 9.93
N ASP A 302 7.58 -12.66 9.41
CA ASP A 302 8.16 -11.37 9.74
C ASP A 302 7.28 -10.21 9.25
N LEU A 303 6.68 -10.36 8.06
CA LEU A 303 5.80 -9.36 7.48
C LEU A 303 4.55 -9.16 8.36
N ILE A 304 3.84 -10.22 8.72
CA ILE A 304 2.63 -10.09 9.56
C ILE A 304 2.95 -9.48 10.93
N ARG A 305 4.10 -9.84 11.54
CA ARG A 305 4.54 -9.23 12.81
C ARG A 305 4.79 -7.73 12.68
N ARG A 306 5.50 -7.31 11.62
CA ARG A 306 5.79 -5.89 11.37
C ARG A 306 4.51 -5.12 11.08
N TRP A 307 3.63 -5.68 10.26
CA TRP A 307 2.35 -5.06 9.95
C TRP A 307 1.46 -4.92 11.19
N LYS A 308 1.33 -5.97 12.01
CA LYS A 308 0.59 -5.88 13.28
C LYS A 308 1.19 -4.82 14.21
N ARG A 309 2.51 -4.65 14.26
CA ARG A 309 3.15 -3.56 15.04
C ARG A 309 2.85 -2.17 14.46
N ASP A 310 2.92 -2.03 13.14
CA ASP A 310 2.79 -0.73 12.47
C ASP A 310 1.32 -0.25 12.45
N PHE A 311 0.35 -1.17 12.50
CA PHE A 311 -1.09 -0.91 12.39
C PHE A 311 -1.94 -1.46 13.54
N SER A 312 -1.34 -1.87 14.68
CA SER A 312 -2.10 -2.29 15.86
C SER A 312 -3.01 -1.16 16.35
N GLY A 313 -4.28 -1.48 16.60
CA GLY A 313 -5.27 -0.52 17.10
C GLY A 313 -6.09 0.17 16.00
N VAL A 314 -5.86 -0.15 14.73
CA VAL A 314 -6.79 0.19 13.65
C VAL A 314 -7.87 -0.91 13.61
N PRO A 315 -9.14 -0.61 13.90
CA PRO A 315 -10.22 -1.58 13.69
C PRO A 315 -10.29 -1.93 12.20
N TYR A 316 -10.33 -3.23 11.90
CA TYR A 316 -10.44 -3.80 10.55
C TYR A 316 -11.86 -3.69 10.00
#